data_AF-A0A090WYH6-F1
#
_entry.id   AF-A0A090WYH6-F1
#
_cell.length_a   1.000
_cell.length_b   1.000
_cell.length_c   1.000
_cell.angle_alpha   90.00
_cell.angle_beta   90.00
_cell.angle_gamma   90.00
#
_symmetry.space_group_name_H-M   'P 1'
#
loop_
_entity.id
_entity.type
_entity.pdbx_description
1 polymer ?
#
loop_
_entity_poly.entity_id
_entity_poly.type
_entity_poly.pdbx_seq_one_letter_code
_entity_poly.pdbx_strand_id
1 'polypeptide(L)'
;MVSPHNFPHGIVHQPTDFELLNVLKNLELYDVENDPSERINIAKDSPEIVEVMLARYEDWFDEVTEERSAKGIQRIYLGSKSQSHVVLSRFDWGGPRVISRFDYGGSLVVEDNQLGYWQVKTEKGLYQIVLDLPEIESDGVAHIKYNNVHVKMPVKKNQKQVIFEKVEIPSGTGNFHAYFKINRLPVGPLFVDVVKIN
;
A
#
# COMPACT_ATOMS: atom_id res chain seq x y z
N MET A 1 -15.34 24.01 -10.38
CA MET A 1 -13.97 24.32 -9.91
C MET A 1 -13.04 23.23 -10.38
N VAL A 2 -11.91 23.59 -10.99
CA VAL A 2 -10.98 22.65 -11.63
C VAL A 2 -9.54 22.98 -11.21
N SER A 3 -8.73 21.95 -10.99
CA SER A 3 -7.28 22.09 -10.81
C SER A 3 -6.60 22.11 -12.19
N PRO A 4 -5.71 23.06 -12.50
CA PRO A 4 -5.14 23.28 -13.84
C PRO A 4 -4.00 22.30 -14.20
N HIS A 5 -4.06 21.05 -13.72
CA HIS A 5 -2.99 20.10 -13.93
C HIS A 5 -3.06 19.45 -15.32
N ASN A 6 -2.02 19.70 -16.14
CA ASN A 6 -1.86 19.08 -17.46
C ASN A 6 -1.56 17.57 -17.43
N PHE A 7 -1.25 17.00 -16.25
CA PHE A 7 -0.95 15.57 -16.11
C PHE A 7 -1.52 15.00 -14.79
N PRO A 8 -2.86 14.92 -14.65
CA PRO A 8 -3.51 14.50 -13.41
C PRO A 8 -3.21 13.06 -13.02
N HIS A 9 -2.76 12.22 -13.96
CA HIS A 9 -2.46 10.81 -13.74
C HIS A 9 -1.02 10.54 -13.26
N GLY A 10 -0.16 11.56 -13.17
CA GLY A 10 1.23 11.41 -12.71
C GLY A 10 1.41 11.46 -11.20
N ILE A 11 0.40 11.90 -10.46
CA ILE A 11 0.47 12.09 -9.01
C ILE A 11 0.12 10.76 -8.34
N VAL A 12 1.14 9.94 -8.14
CA VAL A 12 1.04 8.62 -7.48
C VAL A 12 1.42 8.65 -6.00
N HIS A 13 1.69 9.83 -5.46
CA HIS A 13 2.04 10.06 -4.06
C HIS A 13 1.20 11.19 -3.48
N GLN A 14 1.11 11.23 -2.15
CA GLN A 14 0.47 12.35 -1.47
C GLN A 14 1.23 13.63 -1.80
N PRO A 15 0.55 14.70 -2.27
CA PRO A 15 1.21 15.95 -2.61
C PRO A 15 1.88 16.56 -1.37
N THR A 16 3.02 17.19 -1.58
CA THR A 16 3.67 18.02 -0.56
C THR A 16 2.87 19.29 -0.29
N ASP A 17 3.07 19.92 0.87
CA ASP A 17 2.43 21.20 1.21
C ASP A 17 2.73 22.27 0.15
N PHE A 18 3.93 22.27 -0.43
CA PHE A 18 4.31 23.20 -1.49
C PHE A 18 3.47 22.98 -2.77
N GLU A 19 3.27 21.72 -3.16
CA GLU A 19 2.43 21.38 -4.32
C GLU A 19 0.97 21.72 -4.06
N LEU A 20 0.46 21.43 -2.85
CA LEU A 20 -0.91 21.76 -2.47
C LEU A 20 -1.15 23.27 -2.49
N LEU A 21 -0.25 24.07 -1.90
CA LEU A 21 -0.33 25.54 -1.95
C LEU A 21 -0.27 26.05 -3.39
N ASN A 22 0.52 25.42 -4.25
CA ASN A 22 0.55 25.77 -5.67
C ASN A 22 -0.76 25.41 -6.39
N VAL A 23 -1.39 24.28 -6.07
CA VAL A 23 -2.72 23.92 -6.62
C VAL A 23 -3.76 24.95 -6.22
N LEU A 24 -3.86 25.25 -4.92
CA LEU A 24 -4.82 26.22 -4.37
C LEU A 24 -4.67 27.59 -5.03
N LYS A 25 -3.43 28.04 -5.27
CA LYS A 25 -3.15 29.33 -5.92
C LYS A 25 -3.64 29.41 -7.38
N ASN A 26 -3.74 28.28 -8.06
CA ASN A 26 -4.02 28.23 -9.50
C ASN A 26 -5.40 27.62 -9.83
N LEU A 27 -6.31 27.52 -8.85
CA LEU A 27 -7.66 27.00 -9.10
C LEU A 27 -8.42 27.84 -10.15
N GLU A 28 -9.25 27.15 -10.93
CA GLU A 28 -10.10 27.76 -11.94
C GLU A 28 -11.58 27.57 -11.59
N LEU A 29 -12.37 28.61 -11.83
CA LEU A 29 -13.81 28.63 -11.61
C LEU A 29 -14.48 29.08 -12.90
N TYR A 30 -15.49 28.33 -13.33
CA TYR A 30 -16.24 28.56 -14.55
C TYR A 30 -17.72 28.57 -14.23
N ASP A 31 -18.45 29.49 -14.85
CA ASP A 31 -19.91 29.50 -14.84
C ASP A 31 -20.41 28.63 -15.99
N VAL A 32 -20.70 27.37 -15.70
CA VAL A 32 -21.08 26.39 -16.73
C VAL A 32 -22.42 26.71 -17.39
N GLU A 33 -23.31 27.47 -16.74
CA GLU A 33 -24.60 27.86 -17.32
C GLU A 33 -24.42 28.92 -18.40
N ASN A 34 -23.58 29.94 -18.13
CA ASN A 34 -23.35 31.05 -19.04
C ASN A 34 -22.14 30.85 -19.97
N ASP A 35 -21.21 29.98 -19.60
CA ASP A 35 -20.06 29.55 -20.38
C ASP A 35 -19.87 28.02 -20.35
N PRO A 36 -20.71 27.28 -21.08
CA PRO A 36 -20.63 25.82 -21.14
C PRO A 36 -19.32 25.27 -21.73
N SER A 37 -18.51 26.13 -22.35
CA SER A 37 -17.21 25.76 -22.94
C SER A 37 -16.03 26.04 -22.01
N GLU A 38 -16.27 26.51 -20.78
CA GLU A 38 -15.24 26.73 -19.75
C GLU A 38 -14.06 27.60 -20.27
N ARG A 39 -14.37 28.67 -21.00
CA ARG A 39 -13.37 29.57 -21.61
C ARG A 39 -12.99 30.74 -20.70
N ILE A 40 -13.89 31.15 -19.82
CA ILE A 40 -13.76 32.34 -18.99
C ILE A 40 -13.58 31.90 -17.54
N ASN A 41 -12.33 31.91 -17.09
CA ASN A 41 -11.99 31.65 -15.69
C ASN A 41 -12.32 32.88 -14.83
N ILE A 42 -13.30 32.75 -13.94
CA ILE A 42 -13.79 33.79 -13.04
C ILE A 42 -13.25 33.66 -11.61
N ALA A 43 -12.31 32.76 -11.34
CA ALA A 43 -11.82 32.48 -9.97
C ALA A 43 -11.25 33.71 -9.26
N LYS A 44 -10.58 34.61 -9.99
CA LYS A 44 -10.02 35.85 -9.44
C LYS A 44 -11.08 36.93 -9.18
N ASP A 45 -12.17 36.88 -9.93
CA ASP A 45 -13.25 37.86 -9.87
C ASP A 45 -14.32 37.47 -8.83
N SER A 46 -14.34 36.19 -8.41
CA SER A 46 -15.26 35.65 -7.40
C SER A 46 -14.53 34.75 -6.38
N PRO A 47 -13.54 35.26 -5.64
CA PRO A 47 -12.77 34.49 -4.67
C PRO A 47 -13.64 33.90 -3.56
N GLU A 48 -14.72 34.58 -3.16
CA GLU A 48 -15.66 34.08 -2.17
C GLU A 48 -16.40 32.81 -2.63
N ILE A 49 -16.68 32.68 -3.93
CA ILE A 49 -17.32 31.47 -4.49
C ILE A 49 -16.32 30.31 -4.48
N VAL A 50 -15.04 30.58 -4.77
CA VAL A 50 -13.97 29.58 -4.70
C VAL A 50 -13.85 29.03 -3.29
N GLU A 51 -13.79 29.90 -2.28
CA GLU A 51 -13.72 29.49 -0.86
C GLU A 51 -14.95 28.68 -0.44
N VAL A 52 -16.17 29.09 -0.82
CA VAL A 52 -17.39 28.34 -0.51
C VAL A 52 -17.39 26.96 -1.17
N MET A 53 -16.90 26.85 -2.41
CA MET A 53 -16.80 25.56 -3.10
C MET A 53 -15.75 24.65 -2.47
N LEU A 54 -14.60 25.19 -2.06
CA LEU A 54 -13.56 24.44 -1.35
C LEU A 54 -14.08 23.91 -0.02
N ALA A 55 -14.69 24.77 0.80
CA ALA A 55 -15.26 24.37 2.08
C ALA A 55 -16.30 23.26 1.92
N ARG A 56 -17.20 23.38 0.94
CA ARG A 56 -18.19 22.32 0.64
C ARG A 56 -17.54 21.02 0.19
N TYR A 57 -16.45 21.10 -0.57
CA TYR A 57 -15.72 19.91 -1.00
C TYR A 57 -15.02 19.24 0.18
N GLU A 58 -14.40 20.01 1.07
CA GLU A 58 -13.79 19.52 2.32
C GLU A 58 -14.83 18.86 3.22
N ASP A 59 -15.96 19.54 3.48
CA ASP A 59 -17.06 19.00 4.28
C ASP A 59 -17.58 17.67 3.71
N TRP A 60 -17.82 17.63 2.39
CA TRP A 60 -18.26 16.42 1.70
C TRP A 60 -17.20 15.31 1.79
N PHE A 61 -15.93 15.64 1.57
CA PHE A 61 -14.83 14.67 1.63
C PHE A 61 -14.68 14.08 3.03
N ASP A 62 -14.78 14.92 4.06
CA ASP A 62 -14.76 14.49 5.46
C ASP A 62 -15.96 13.57 5.77
N GLU A 63 -17.17 13.96 5.37
CA GLU A 63 -18.38 13.16 5.56
C GLU A 63 -18.25 11.76 4.93
N VAL A 64 -17.80 11.67 3.66
CA VAL A 64 -17.71 10.37 2.97
C VAL A 64 -16.50 9.54 3.39
N THR A 65 -15.48 10.15 4.01
CA THR A 65 -14.30 9.43 4.51
C THR A 65 -14.37 9.08 5.99
N GLU A 66 -15.27 9.70 6.76
CA GLU A 66 -15.45 9.48 8.20
C GLU A 66 -15.65 8.00 8.53
N GLU A 67 -16.57 7.32 7.83
CA GLU A 67 -16.83 5.89 8.05
C GLU A 67 -15.60 5.02 7.77
N ARG A 68 -14.83 5.36 6.74
CA ARG A 68 -13.62 4.61 6.36
C ARG A 68 -12.54 4.77 7.42
N SER A 69 -12.36 5.98 7.91
CA SER A 69 -11.44 6.30 8.99
C SER A 69 -11.83 5.60 10.29
N ALA A 70 -13.13 5.62 10.64
CA ALA A 70 -13.66 4.99 11.84
C ALA A 70 -13.58 3.45 11.81
N LYS A 71 -13.85 2.82 10.66
CA LYS A 71 -13.72 1.35 10.49
C LYS A 71 -12.27 0.88 10.54
N GLY A 72 -11.32 1.78 10.37
CA GLY A 72 -9.90 1.49 10.40
C GLY A 72 -9.45 0.63 9.22
N ILE A 73 -8.29 0.02 9.37
CA ILE A 73 -7.63 -0.70 8.28
C ILE A 73 -8.34 -2.04 8.05
N GLN A 74 -8.79 -2.27 6.82
CA GLN A 74 -9.29 -3.58 6.40
C GLN A 74 -8.14 -4.59 6.39
N ARG A 75 -8.27 -5.64 7.21
CA ARG A 75 -7.22 -6.64 7.42
C ARG A 75 -7.51 -7.90 6.62
N ILE A 76 -6.46 -8.49 6.09
CA ILE A 76 -6.53 -9.80 5.43
C ILE A 76 -6.73 -10.87 6.51
N TYR A 77 -7.76 -11.70 6.36
CA TYR A 77 -8.06 -12.77 7.30
C TYR A 77 -7.27 -14.03 6.97
N LEU A 78 -6.51 -14.57 7.92
CA LEU A 78 -5.72 -15.79 7.76
C LEU A 78 -6.25 -16.94 8.63
N GLY A 79 -6.59 -18.06 7.98
CA GLY A 79 -7.05 -19.28 8.66
C GLY A 79 -8.50 -19.24 9.15
N SER A 80 -9.35 -18.44 8.50
CA SER A 80 -10.79 -18.52 8.71
C SER A 80 -11.33 -19.87 8.24
N LYS A 81 -12.47 -20.33 8.79
CA LYS A 81 -13.08 -21.59 8.34
C LYS A 81 -13.56 -21.56 6.89
N SER A 82 -14.02 -20.39 6.43
CA SER A 82 -14.51 -20.18 5.06
C SER A 82 -13.39 -20.00 4.04
N GLN A 83 -12.20 -19.61 4.50
CA GLN A 83 -11.02 -19.41 3.66
C GLN A 83 -9.77 -19.74 4.49
N SER A 84 -9.37 -21.02 4.43
CA SER A 84 -8.19 -21.55 5.13
C SER A 84 -6.88 -21.31 4.38
N HIS A 85 -6.95 -21.03 3.07
CA HIS A 85 -5.81 -20.73 2.19
C HIS A 85 -5.90 -19.29 1.68
N VAL A 86 -4.82 -18.55 1.85
CA VAL A 86 -4.68 -17.17 1.36
C VAL A 86 -3.32 -17.01 0.70
N VAL A 87 -3.32 -16.37 -0.47
CA VAL A 87 -2.09 -15.96 -1.16
C VAL A 87 -1.88 -14.48 -0.94
N LEU A 88 -0.76 -14.12 -0.33
CA LEU A 88 -0.40 -12.74 -0.04
C LEU A 88 0.54 -12.22 -1.15
N SER A 89 0.13 -11.13 -1.80
CA SER A 89 0.89 -10.49 -2.88
C SER A 89 1.58 -9.21 -2.40
N ARG A 90 2.61 -8.74 -3.12
CA ARG A 90 3.26 -7.46 -2.81
C ARG A 90 2.34 -6.25 -2.99
N PHE A 91 1.21 -6.39 -3.68
CA PHE A 91 0.24 -5.30 -3.89
C PHE A 91 -0.36 -4.80 -2.57
N ASP A 92 -0.52 -5.70 -1.60
CA ASP A 92 -1.11 -5.42 -0.30
C ASP A 92 -0.06 -5.01 0.76
N TRP A 93 1.18 -4.76 0.34
CA TRP A 93 2.24 -4.35 1.25
C TRP A 93 1.97 -2.97 1.84
N GLY A 94 2.06 -2.88 3.16
CA GLY A 94 2.16 -1.63 3.92
C GLY A 94 3.54 -1.45 4.56
N GLY A 95 3.82 -0.22 5.02
CA GLY A 95 5.03 0.12 5.79
C GLY A 95 6.02 1.05 5.08
N PRO A 96 7.10 1.46 5.78
CA PRO A 96 8.05 2.47 5.30
C PRO A 96 9.01 1.97 4.22
N ARG A 97 9.04 0.66 3.94
CA ARG A 97 9.91 0.04 2.93
C ARG A 97 9.18 -0.60 1.75
N VAL A 98 7.86 -0.37 1.68
CA VAL A 98 7.05 -0.75 0.52
C VAL A 98 7.61 -0.06 -0.71
N ILE A 99 7.41 -0.68 -1.87
CA ILE A 99 7.77 -0.16 -3.19
C ILE A 99 7.36 1.31 -3.26
N SER A 100 8.32 2.20 -3.00
CA SER A 100 8.11 3.62 -2.81
C SER A 100 9.03 4.34 -3.78
N ARG A 101 8.82 4.11 -5.07
CA ARG A 101 9.31 4.94 -6.18
C ARG A 101 8.76 4.41 -7.50
N PHE A 102 7.65 5.00 -7.90
CA PHE A 102 7.40 5.31 -9.30
C PHE A 102 7.88 6.76 -9.50
N ASP A 103 9.16 7.04 -9.26
CA ASP A 103 9.72 8.37 -9.53
C ASP A 103 9.93 8.55 -11.03
N TYR A 104 8.82 8.82 -11.72
CA TYR A 104 8.77 9.18 -13.14
C TYR A 104 9.28 8.07 -14.08
N GLY A 105 8.60 7.85 -15.20
CA GLY A 105 9.01 6.88 -16.22
C GLY A 105 10.29 7.26 -16.98
N GLY A 106 11.39 7.52 -16.29
CA GLY A 106 12.72 7.68 -16.86
C GLY A 106 13.53 6.38 -16.75
N SER A 107 14.47 6.17 -17.67
CA SER A 107 15.28 4.95 -17.80
C SER A 107 16.28 4.70 -16.66
N LEU A 108 16.14 5.35 -15.51
CA LEU A 108 17.07 5.32 -14.37
C LEU A 108 16.40 5.00 -13.02
N VAL A 109 15.11 4.60 -13.02
CA VAL A 109 14.42 4.19 -11.79
C VAL A 109 15.03 2.89 -11.28
N VAL A 110 15.68 2.96 -10.12
CA VAL A 110 16.15 1.79 -9.38
C VAL A 110 15.09 1.46 -8.33
N GLU A 111 14.51 0.26 -8.41
CA GLU A 111 13.69 -0.29 -7.33
C GLU A 111 14.57 -0.47 -6.08
N ASP A 112 14.57 0.52 -5.18
CA ASP A 112 15.44 0.53 -4.00
C ASP A 112 14.77 -0.09 -2.74
N ASN A 113 13.45 -0.31 -2.81
CA ASN A 113 12.63 -0.75 -1.68
C ASN A 113 11.75 -1.95 -2.03
N GLN A 114 12.20 -3.15 -1.66
CA GLN A 114 11.51 -4.41 -1.93
C GLN A 114 11.09 -5.11 -0.63
N LEU A 115 10.57 -4.37 0.37
CA LEU A 115 10.19 -4.95 1.67
C LEU A 115 8.94 -4.31 2.27
N GLY A 116 7.84 -5.03 2.30
CA GLY A 116 6.65 -4.65 3.07
C GLY A 116 6.25 -5.65 4.14
N TYR A 117 5.07 -5.41 4.70
CA TYR A 117 4.33 -6.37 5.51
C TYR A 117 2.86 -6.34 5.14
N TRP A 118 2.14 -7.40 5.51
CA TRP A 118 0.69 -7.46 5.36
C TRP A 118 0.01 -7.15 6.69
N GLN A 119 -1.06 -6.38 6.65
CA GLN A 119 -1.89 -6.14 7.83
C GLN A 119 -2.96 -7.23 7.91
N VAL A 120 -2.81 -8.12 8.90
CA VAL A 120 -3.61 -9.35 8.96
C VAL A 120 -4.39 -9.46 10.25
N LYS A 121 -5.48 -10.23 10.18
CA LYS A 121 -6.17 -10.82 11.32
C LYS A 121 -6.05 -12.33 11.23
N THR A 122 -5.61 -12.98 12.29
CA THR A 122 -5.34 -14.43 12.32
C THR A 122 -6.30 -15.13 13.26
N GLU A 123 -6.68 -16.35 12.88
CA GLU A 123 -7.19 -17.35 13.81
C GLU A 123 -6.00 -18.06 14.48
N LYS A 124 -6.19 -18.59 15.70
CA LYS A 124 -5.17 -19.44 16.31
C LYS A 124 -5.08 -20.75 15.54
N GLY A 125 -3.87 -21.24 15.26
CA GLY A 125 -3.69 -22.53 14.60
C GLY A 125 -2.26 -22.84 14.20
N LEU A 126 -2.07 -24.01 13.61
CA LEU A 126 -0.87 -24.37 12.86
C LEU A 126 -1.07 -24.00 11.40
N TYR A 127 -0.02 -23.41 10.83
CA TYR A 127 -0.02 -22.96 9.44
C TYR A 127 1.15 -23.56 8.69
N GLN A 128 0.90 -23.98 7.45
CA GLN A 128 1.93 -24.10 6.44
C GLN A 128 2.08 -22.74 5.76
N ILE A 129 3.30 -22.24 5.67
CA ILE A 129 3.61 -20.96 5.02
C ILE A 129 4.69 -21.20 3.96
N VAL A 130 4.40 -20.86 2.71
CA VAL A 130 5.31 -21.03 1.58
C VAL A 130 5.69 -19.66 1.04
N LEU A 131 6.98 -19.39 0.92
CA LEU A 131 7.52 -18.18 0.30
C LEU A 131 7.97 -18.50 -1.10
N ASP A 132 7.40 -17.82 -2.09
CA ASP A 132 7.94 -17.80 -3.45
C ASP A 132 9.06 -16.77 -3.54
N LEU A 133 10.26 -17.24 -3.89
CA LEU A 133 11.44 -16.40 -3.96
C LEU A 133 11.70 -15.92 -5.39
N PRO A 134 12.18 -14.67 -5.57
CA PRO A 134 12.85 -14.30 -6.81
C PRO A 134 14.15 -15.12 -6.97
N GLU A 135 14.82 -14.97 -8.10
CA GLU A 135 16.18 -15.51 -8.23
C GLU A 135 17.10 -14.92 -7.16
N ILE A 136 17.89 -15.79 -6.52
CA ILE A 136 18.78 -15.43 -5.41
C ILE A 136 20.17 -16.00 -5.66
N GLU A 137 21.17 -15.15 -5.51
CA GLU A 137 22.55 -15.44 -5.95
C GLU A 137 23.42 -16.14 -4.91
N SER A 138 22.96 -16.23 -3.66
CA SER A 138 23.70 -16.81 -2.54
C SER A 138 22.76 -17.44 -1.50
N ASP A 139 23.35 -18.25 -0.63
CA ASP A 139 22.66 -18.79 0.53
C ASP A 139 22.23 -17.67 1.49
N GLY A 140 21.20 -17.94 2.27
CA GLY A 140 20.63 -16.98 3.20
C GLY A 140 19.66 -17.59 4.20
N VAL A 141 18.82 -16.73 4.77
CA VAL A 141 17.82 -17.12 5.76
C VAL A 141 16.49 -16.44 5.45
N ALA A 142 15.42 -17.22 5.40
CA ALA A 142 14.04 -16.75 5.33
C ALA A 142 13.48 -16.60 6.76
N HIS A 143 12.59 -15.64 6.95
CA HIS A 143 12.03 -15.25 8.22
C HIS A 143 10.52 -15.07 8.09
N ILE A 144 9.78 -15.64 9.02
CA ILE A 144 8.39 -15.24 9.32
C ILE A 144 8.39 -14.55 10.67
N LYS A 145 7.78 -13.36 10.75
CA LYS A 145 7.51 -12.67 12.01
C LYS A 145 6.06 -12.22 12.10
N TYR A 146 5.43 -12.53 13.22
CA TYR A 146 4.08 -12.07 13.53
C TYR A 146 3.87 -12.06 15.05
N ASN A 147 3.61 -10.89 15.63
CA ASN A 147 3.50 -10.70 17.08
C ASN A 147 4.73 -11.28 17.83
N ASN A 148 4.52 -12.32 18.64
CA ASN A 148 5.56 -13.03 19.39
C ASN A 148 6.19 -14.20 18.62
N VAL A 149 5.72 -14.51 17.41
CA VAL A 149 6.23 -15.58 16.56
C VAL A 149 7.39 -15.05 15.73
N HIS A 150 8.55 -15.70 15.80
CA HIS A 150 9.65 -15.49 14.87
C HIS A 150 10.31 -16.82 14.53
N VAL A 151 10.03 -17.35 13.35
CA VAL A 151 10.65 -18.58 12.82
C VAL A 151 11.59 -18.26 11.65
N LYS A 152 12.57 -19.13 11.43
CA LYS A 152 13.60 -18.97 10.40
C LYS A 152 13.85 -20.29 9.68
N MET A 153 14.17 -20.22 8.39
CA MET A 153 14.59 -21.36 7.59
C MET A 153 15.81 -20.99 6.73
N PRO A 154 16.79 -21.89 6.55
CA PRO A 154 17.88 -21.66 5.61
C PRO A 154 17.34 -21.60 4.18
N VAL A 155 18.00 -20.81 3.35
CA VAL A 155 17.71 -20.67 1.92
C VAL A 155 19.01 -20.92 1.15
N LYS A 156 18.91 -21.63 0.03
CA LYS A 156 20.05 -21.93 -0.85
C LYS A 156 20.02 -21.10 -2.12
N LYS A 157 21.19 -20.85 -2.70
CA LYS A 157 21.30 -20.24 -4.04
C LYS A 157 20.32 -20.92 -5.02
N ASN A 158 19.63 -20.11 -5.83
CA ASN A 158 18.64 -20.54 -6.84
C ASN A 158 17.40 -21.27 -6.30
N GLN A 159 17.21 -21.36 -4.98
CA GLN A 159 16.01 -21.93 -4.39
C GLN A 159 14.79 -21.07 -4.72
N LYS A 160 13.74 -21.68 -5.27
CA LYS A 160 12.52 -20.98 -5.69
C LYS A 160 11.47 -20.86 -4.60
N GLN A 161 11.44 -21.79 -3.65
CA GLN A 161 10.45 -21.82 -2.59
C GLN A 161 11.05 -22.17 -1.24
N VAL A 162 10.53 -21.57 -0.17
CA VAL A 162 10.86 -21.93 1.21
C VAL A 162 9.58 -22.27 1.95
N ILE A 163 9.54 -23.47 2.53
CA ILE A 163 8.34 -24.01 3.19
C ILE A 163 8.58 -24.04 4.71
N PHE A 164 7.66 -23.43 5.44
CA PHE A 164 7.54 -23.56 6.88
C PHE A 164 6.32 -24.43 7.18
N GLU A 165 6.54 -25.71 7.51
CA GLU A 165 5.48 -26.72 7.56
C GLU A 165 4.47 -26.56 8.70
N LYS A 166 4.93 -26.15 9.89
CA LYS A 166 4.12 -26.12 11.11
C LYS A 166 4.46 -24.90 11.95
N VAL A 167 3.98 -23.75 11.53
CA VAL A 167 4.14 -22.50 12.29
C VAL A 167 2.92 -22.29 13.17
N GLU A 168 3.14 -22.23 14.48
CA GLU A 168 2.11 -21.84 15.43
C GLU A 168 1.86 -20.33 15.32
N ILE A 169 0.66 -19.95 14.85
CA ILE A 169 0.23 -18.56 14.75
C ILE A 169 -0.85 -18.31 15.81
N PRO A 170 -0.68 -17.30 16.68
CA PRO A 170 -1.71 -16.92 17.65
C PRO A 170 -2.88 -16.24 16.94
N SER A 171 -4.06 -16.24 17.56
CA SER A 171 -5.14 -15.35 17.13
C SER A 171 -4.79 -13.91 17.46
N GLY A 172 -5.12 -12.98 16.57
CA GLY A 172 -4.94 -11.57 16.82
C GLY A 172 -4.96 -10.73 15.55
N THR A 173 -4.51 -9.50 15.68
CA THR A 173 -4.30 -8.58 14.56
C THR A 173 -2.88 -8.05 14.61
N GLY A 174 -2.25 -7.84 13.47
CA GLY A 174 -0.91 -7.28 13.44
C GLY A 174 -0.30 -7.23 12.05
N ASN A 175 1.00 -6.93 12.02
CA ASN A 175 1.78 -6.91 10.80
C ASN A 175 2.44 -8.28 10.62
N PHE A 176 2.07 -8.98 9.55
CA PHE A 176 2.68 -10.23 9.15
C PHE A 176 3.86 -9.93 8.23
N HIS A 177 5.06 -10.29 8.68
CA HIS A 177 6.29 -10.10 7.93
C HIS A 177 6.79 -11.43 7.40
N ALA A 178 6.98 -11.51 6.10
CA ALA A 178 7.74 -12.58 5.44
C ALA A 178 8.86 -11.92 4.65
N TYR A 179 10.10 -12.32 4.91
CA TYR A 179 11.26 -11.77 4.21
C TYR A 179 12.44 -12.75 4.25
N PHE A 180 13.39 -12.57 3.36
CA PHE A 180 14.65 -13.32 3.36
C PHE A 180 15.85 -12.38 3.34
N LYS A 181 16.99 -12.90 3.79
CA LYS A 181 18.28 -12.21 3.84
C LYS A 181 19.34 -13.12 3.25
N ILE A 182 19.78 -12.80 2.04
CA ILE A 182 21.00 -13.35 1.44
C ILE A 182 22.22 -12.43 1.68
N ASN A 183 21.95 -11.18 2.09
CA ASN A 183 22.91 -10.13 2.45
C ASN A 183 22.42 -9.39 3.71
N ARG A 184 23.03 -8.23 4.04
CA ARG A 184 22.65 -7.42 5.21
C ARG A 184 21.19 -6.95 5.16
N LEU A 185 20.71 -6.53 3.98
CA LEU A 185 19.38 -5.97 3.81
C LEU A 185 18.34 -7.08 3.54
N PRO A 186 17.17 -7.03 4.21
CA PRO A 186 16.07 -7.94 3.93
C PRO A 186 15.30 -7.54 2.66
N VAL A 187 14.83 -8.56 1.96
CA VAL A 187 13.98 -8.48 0.75
C VAL A 187 12.74 -9.35 0.98
N GLY A 188 11.59 -8.90 0.49
CA GLY A 188 10.34 -9.64 0.56
C GLY A 188 10.22 -10.70 -0.55
N PRO A 189 9.49 -11.79 -0.31
CA PRO A 189 9.17 -12.81 -1.34
C PRO A 189 8.27 -12.22 -2.43
N LEU A 190 8.10 -12.94 -3.55
CA LEU A 190 7.17 -12.59 -4.64
C LEU A 190 5.71 -12.79 -4.18
N PHE A 191 5.43 -13.96 -3.63
CA PHE A 191 4.14 -14.35 -3.04
C PHE A 191 4.37 -15.11 -1.74
N VAL A 192 3.33 -15.16 -0.90
CA VAL A 192 3.30 -16.00 0.29
C VAL A 192 1.99 -16.76 0.36
N ASP A 193 2.04 -18.08 0.21
CA ASP A 193 0.90 -18.94 0.51
C ASP A 193 0.83 -19.19 2.01
N VAL A 194 -0.36 -19.00 2.57
CA VAL A 194 -0.65 -19.23 3.98
C VAL A 194 -1.84 -20.17 4.07
N VAL A 195 -1.62 -21.39 4.57
CA VAL A 195 -2.64 -22.42 4.71
C VAL A 195 -2.74 -22.83 6.18
N LYS A 196 -3.91 -22.68 6.79
CA LYS A 196 -4.19 -23.24 8.11
C LYS A 196 -4.43 -24.74 7.99
N ILE A 197 -3.69 -25.56 8.75
CA ILE A 197 -3.66 -27.02 8.61
C ILE A 197 -4.41 -27.78 9.74
N ASN A 198 -4.95 -27.09 10.75
CA ASN A 198 -5.76 -27.68 11.82
C ASN A 198 -6.84 -26.75 12.38
#